data_AF-A0AAV6X3C9-F1
#
_entry.id   AF-A0AAV6X3C9-F1
#
_cell.length_a   1.000
_cell.length_b   1.000
_cell.length_c   1.000
_cell.angle_alpha   90.00
_cell.angle_beta   90.00
_cell.angle_gamma   90.00
#
_symmetry.space_group_name_H-M   'P 1'
#
loop_
_entity.id
_entity.type
_entity.pdbx_description
1 polymer ?
#
loop_
_entity_poly.entity_id
_entity_poly.type
_entity_poly.pdbx_seq_one_letter_code
_entity_poly.pdbx_strand_id
1 'polypeptide(L)'
;MKTIHIEELMTYSDSLIEFLKEDKDIVGLKHFLHQSTALQSQRYKDFNEVQNSIEECVKKIDACKQKAAAAETESAPDADLNFLQKELEDEQLLEHQRDFIEEQRQTFKKLEQDELRAQMKLSMYASVTNIIPHLDDTSKISGHIVEMDKKEIEKFEFDPSNATAFYTCNNIWKMIKS
;
A
#
# COMPACT_ATOMS: atom_id res chain seq x y z
N MET A 1 22.44 18.57 -4.43
CA MET A 1 21.28 19.40 -4.01
C MET A 1 20.72 20.01 -5.29
N LYS A 2 19.60 19.51 -5.83
CA LYS A 2 19.04 20.04 -7.09
C LYS A 2 18.36 21.38 -6.79
N THR A 3 18.89 22.46 -7.34
CA THR A 3 18.27 23.77 -7.35
C THR A 3 17.18 23.78 -8.42
N ILE A 4 15.92 23.78 -8.00
CA ILE A 4 14.78 23.92 -8.92
C ILE A 4 14.83 25.33 -9.49
N HIS A 5 14.86 25.46 -10.82
CA HIS A 5 14.83 26.76 -11.48
C HIS A 5 13.48 27.44 -11.22
N ILE A 6 13.50 28.73 -10.87
CA ILE A 6 12.29 29.49 -10.52
C ILE A 6 11.26 29.45 -11.66
N GLU A 7 11.70 29.43 -12.92
CA GLU A 7 10.83 29.33 -14.09
C GLU A 7 10.15 27.96 -14.23
N GLU A 8 10.84 26.88 -13.90
CA GLU A 8 10.25 25.52 -13.83
C GLU A 8 9.23 25.44 -12.68
N LEU A 9 9.55 26.06 -11.54
CA LEU A 9 8.64 26.15 -10.39
C LEU A 9 7.39 26.95 -10.71
N MET A 10 7.53 28.08 -11.41
CA MET A 10 6.43 28.92 -11.86
C MET A 10 5.55 28.17 -12.85
N THR A 11 6.15 27.46 -13.81
CA THR A 11 5.43 26.65 -14.79
C THR A 11 4.65 25.51 -14.13
N TYR A 12 5.26 24.82 -13.16
CA TYR A 12 4.58 23.80 -12.37
C TYR A 12 3.41 24.40 -11.58
N SER A 13 3.60 25.61 -11.03
CA SER A 13 2.54 26.32 -10.31
C SER A 13 1.37 26.68 -11.22
N ASP A 14 1.63 27.13 -12.45
CA ASP A 14 0.59 27.50 -13.40
C ASP A 14 -0.23 26.28 -13.86
N SER A 15 0.44 25.16 -14.15
CA SER A 15 -0.22 23.90 -14.47
C SER A 15 -1.05 23.35 -13.30
N LEU A 16 -0.56 23.51 -12.06
CA LEU A 16 -1.31 23.11 -10.88
C LEU A 16 -2.53 24.01 -10.63
N ILE A 17 -2.40 25.32 -10.87
CA ILE A 17 -3.51 26.28 -10.79
C ILE A 17 -4.58 25.96 -11.84
N GLU A 18 -4.18 25.58 -13.06
CA GLU A 18 -5.10 25.18 -14.13
C GLU A 18 -5.80 23.85 -13.80
N PHE A 19 -5.05 22.85 -13.30
CA PHE A 19 -5.60 21.57 -12.86
C PHE A 19 -6.59 21.71 -11.69
N LEU A 20 -6.32 22.61 -10.76
CA LEU A 20 -7.21 22.88 -9.62
C LEU A 20 -8.32 23.89 -9.94
N LYS A 21 -8.40 24.41 -11.18
CA LYS A 21 -9.35 25.47 -11.55
C LYS A 21 -10.79 24.96 -11.67
N GLU A 22 -10.99 23.65 -11.86
CA GLU A 22 -12.30 23.02 -11.88
C GLU A 22 -12.78 22.78 -10.45
N ASP A 23 -13.81 23.52 -10.02
CA ASP A 23 -14.38 23.47 -8.66
C ASP A 23 -14.82 22.06 -8.24
N LYS A 24 -15.17 21.20 -9.22
CA LYS A 24 -15.48 19.78 -8.98
C LYS A 24 -14.30 18.97 -8.47
N ASP A 25 -13.09 19.23 -8.96
CA ASP A 25 -11.90 18.47 -8.58
C ASP A 25 -11.40 18.86 -7.19
N ILE A 26 -11.53 20.14 -6.82
CA ILE A 26 -11.30 20.62 -5.45
C ILE A 26 -12.29 19.96 -4.48
N VAL A 27 -13.58 19.89 -4.84
CA VAL A 27 -14.60 19.24 -4.01
C VAL A 27 -14.33 17.74 -3.87
N GLY A 28 -13.93 17.07 -4.95
CA GLY A 28 -13.54 15.66 -4.94
C GLY A 28 -12.32 15.40 -4.05
N LEU A 29 -11.26 16.20 -4.19
CA LEU A 29 -10.06 16.15 -3.35
C LEU A 29 -10.39 16.40 -1.88
N LYS A 30 -11.25 17.36 -1.57
CA LYS A 30 -11.68 17.67 -0.20
C LYS A 30 -12.49 16.52 0.40
N HIS A 31 -13.37 15.91 -0.39
CA HIS A 31 -14.12 14.72 0.02
C HIS A 31 -13.15 13.55 0.31
N PHE A 32 -12.21 13.29 -0.59
CA PHE A 32 -11.23 12.22 -0.44
C PHE A 32 -10.31 12.44 0.77
N LEU A 33 -9.85 13.67 0.98
CA LEU A 33 -9.07 14.05 2.15
C LEU A 33 -9.87 13.82 3.43
N HIS A 34 -11.12 14.25 3.46
CA HIS A 34 -11.99 14.06 4.61
C HIS A 34 -12.20 12.57 4.93
N GLN A 35 -12.51 11.76 3.90
CA GLN A 35 -12.66 10.31 4.04
C GLN A 35 -11.37 9.66 4.54
N SER A 36 -10.21 10.05 3.99
CA SER A 36 -8.92 9.55 4.43
C SER A 36 -8.64 9.88 5.90
N THR A 37 -8.88 11.13 6.32
CA THR A 37 -8.71 11.53 7.74
C THR A 37 -9.69 10.80 8.67
N ALA A 38 -10.92 10.57 8.24
CA ALA A 38 -11.91 9.81 9.02
C ALA A 38 -11.49 8.34 9.19
N LEU A 39 -11.06 7.70 8.10
CA LEU A 39 -10.52 6.33 8.12
C LEU A 39 -9.27 6.22 9.00
N GLN A 40 -8.38 7.21 8.95
CA GLN A 40 -7.19 7.24 9.78
C GLN A 40 -7.57 7.36 11.26
N SER A 41 -8.50 8.26 11.62
CA SER A 41 -9.01 8.37 12.98
C SER A 41 -9.67 7.09 13.47
N GLN A 42 -10.42 6.40 12.60
CA GLN A 42 -11.05 5.14 12.95
C GLN A 42 -10.00 4.05 13.18
N ARG A 43 -9.02 3.93 12.28
CA ARG A 43 -7.90 2.97 12.41
C ARG A 43 -7.17 3.14 13.75
N TYR A 44 -6.91 4.39 14.17
CA TYR A 44 -6.27 4.65 15.47
C TYR A 44 -7.15 4.25 16.66
N LYS A 45 -8.47 4.46 16.58
CA LYS A 45 -9.40 4.00 17.62
C LYS A 45 -9.40 2.49 17.73
N ASP A 46 -9.58 1.79 16.60
CA ASP A 46 -9.63 0.33 16.56
C ASP A 46 -8.32 -0.28 17.07
N PHE A 47 -7.18 0.29 16.66
CA PHE A 47 -5.86 -0.14 17.15
C PHE A 47 -5.73 0.02 18.67
N ASN A 48 -6.12 1.18 19.21
CA ASN A 48 -6.03 1.44 20.64
C ASN A 48 -6.99 0.54 21.45
N GLU A 49 -8.19 0.26 20.94
CA GLU A 49 -9.14 -0.65 21.57
C GLU A 49 -8.59 -2.09 21.65
N VAL A 50 -8.03 -2.59 20.55
CA VAL A 50 -7.37 -3.90 20.51
C VAL A 50 -6.18 -3.93 21.45
N GLN A 51 -5.33 -2.89 21.44
CA GLN A 51 -4.18 -2.80 22.33
C GLN A 51 -4.58 -2.82 23.81
N ASN A 52 -5.60 -2.05 24.19
CA ASN A 52 -6.10 -2.04 25.57
C ASN A 52 -6.66 -3.41 25.98
N SER A 53 -7.38 -4.08 25.07
CA SER A 53 -7.94 -5.42 25.31
C SER A 53 -6.84 -6.47 25.49
N ILE A 54 -5.77 -6.41 24.69
CA ILE A 54 -4.59 -7.26 24.84
C ILE A 54 -3.93 -7.00 26.20
N GLU A 55 -3.73 -5.73 26.56
CA GLU A 55 -3.09 -5.38 27.83
C GLU A 55 -3.92 -5.84 29.05
N GLU A 56 -5.26 -5.81 28.95
CA GLU A 56 -6.15 -6.39 29.95
C GLU A 56 -6.04 -7.93 30.01
N CYS A 57 -5.99 -8.61 28.86
CA CYS A 57 -5.77 -10.06 28.81
C CYS A 57 -4.43 -10.45 29.44
N VAL A 58 -3.35 -9.72 29.16
CA VAL A 58 -2.04 -9.94 29.77
C VAL A 58 -2.12 -9.81 31.30
N LYS A 59 -2.76 -8.75 31.81
CA LYS A 59 -2.98 -8.57 33.26
C LYS A 59 -3.76 -9.74 33.88
N LYS A 60 -4.77 -10.26 33.19
CA LYS A 60 -5.55 -11.43 33.64
C LYS A 60 -4.71 -12.71 33.64
N ILE A 61 -3.88 -12.93 32.63
CA ILE A 61 -2.95 -14.07 32.56
C ILE A 61 -1.97 -14.01 33.72
N ASP A 62 -1.35 -12.85 33.98
CA ASP A 62 -0.39 -12.68 35.08
C ASP A 62 -1.04 -12.95 36.44
N ALA A 63 -2.27 -12.46 36.65
CA ALA A 63 -3.03 -12.73 37.87
C ALA A 63 -3.38 -14.21 38.03
N CYS A 64 -3.68 -14.92 36.94
CA CYS A 64 -3.89 -16.37 36.95
C CYS A 64 -2.58 -17.12 37.26
N LYS A 65 -1.45 -16.72 36.68
CA LYS A 65 -0.14 -17.32 36.95
C LYS A 65 0.27 -17.19 38.41
N GLN A 66 0.06 -16.01 39.02
CA GLN A 66 0.34 -15.81 40.45
C GLN A 66 -0.55 -16.68 41.35
N LYS A 67 -1.83 -16.84 40.98
CA LYS A 67 -2.77 -17.71 41.72
C LYS A 67 -2.45 -19.19 41.55
N ALA A 68 -1.99 -19.63 40.38
CA ALA A 68 -1.54 -20.99 40.13
C ALA A 68 -0.29 -21.31 40.98
N ALA A 69 0.73 -20.45 40.95
CA ALA A 69 1.94 -20.61 41.76
C ALA A 69 1.65 -20.65 43.29
N ALA A 70 0.65 -19.88 43.76
CA ALA A 70 0.21 -19.93 45.15
C ALA A 70 -0.54 -21.23 45.50
N ALA A 71 -1.31 -21.78 44.56
CA ALA A 71 -2.06 -23.03 44.76
C ALA A 71 -1.17 -24.29 44.70
N GLU A 72 -0.08 -24.26 43.92
CA GLU A 72 0.96 -25.30 43.87
C GLU A 72 1.68 -25.47 45.23
N THR A 73 1.68 -24.44 46.09
CA THR A 73 2.30 -24.52 47.42
C THR A 73 1.41 -25.24 48.45
N GLU A 74 0.13 -25.52 48.13
CA GLU A 74 -0.88 -25.94 49.12
C GLU A 74 -1.75 -27.17 48.75
N SER A 75 -1.62 -27.83 47.57
CA SER A 75 -2.48 -29.00 47.24
C SER A 75 -1.91 -30.05 46.25
N ALA A 76 -2.50 -31.26 46.32
CA ALA A 76 -2.18 -32.57 45.72
C ALA A 76 -2.16 -32.71 44.16
N PRO A 77 -1.57 -33.80 43.59
CA PRO A 77 -0.88 -33.80 42.28
C PRO A 77 -1.72 -33.94 40.98
N ASP A 78 -3.05 -33.99 40.99
CA ASP A 78 -3.87 -34.35 39.79
C ASP A 78 -4.44 -33.14 39.03
N ALA A 79 -4.66 -32.01 39.70
CA ALA A 79 -5.11 -30.77 39.05
C ALA A 79 -3.96 -30.02 38.34
N ASP A 80 -2.73 -30.20 38.83
CA ASP A 80 -1.49 -29.61 38.30
C ASP A 80 -1.15 -30.13 36.91
N LEU A 81 -1.31 -31.44 36.68
CA LEU A 81 -1.03 -32.08 35.39
C LEU A 81 -1.94 -31.54 34.27
N ASN A 82 -3.22 -31.31 34.55
CA ASN A 82 -4.16 -30.76 33.57
C ASN A 82 -3.89 -29.28 33.26
N PHE A 83 -3.42 -28.50 34.24
CA PHE A 83 -3.03 -27.11 34.04
C PHE A 83 -1.77 -27.00 33.18
N LEU A 84 -0.73 -27.79 33.49
CA LEU A 84 0.50 -27.85 32.71
C LEU A 84 0.26 -28.32 31.27
N GLN A 85 -0.66 -29.27 31.07
CA GLN A 85 -1.02 -29.72 29.73
C GLN A 85 -1.70 -28.62 28.90
N LYS A 86 -2.58 -27.83 29.53
CA LYS A 86 -3.20 -26.67 28.89
C LYS A 86 -2.21 -25.57 28.57
N GLU A 87 -1.27 -25.27 29.48
CA GLU A 87 -0.22 -24.27 29.23
C GLU A 87 0.69 -24.68 28.06
N LEU A 88 0.99 -25.98 27.94
CA LEU A 88 1.73 -26.52 26.81
C LEU A 88 0.97 -26.39 25.47
N GLU A 89 -0.34 -26.63 25.47
CA GLU A 89 -1.20 -26.44 24.29
C GLU A 89 -1.27 -24.96 23.87
N ASP A 90 -1.40 -24.05 24.84
CA ASP A 90 -1.42 -22.61 24.59
C ASP A 90 -0.06 -22.12 24.04
N GLU A 91 1.06 -22.66 24.54
CA GLU A 91 2.41 -22.33 24.05
C GLU A 91 2.63 -22.80 22.61
N GLN A 92 2.16 -24.00 22.26
CA GLN A 92 2.19 -24.50 20.88
C GLN A 92 1.35 -23.64 19.93
N LEU A 93 0.18 -23.18 20.36
CA LEU A 93 -0.65 -22.28 19.56
C LEU A 93 0.05 -20.94 19.30
N LEU A 94 0.73 -20.40 20.31
CA LEU A 94 1.50 -19.16 20.19
C LEU A 94 2.71 -19.31 19.27
N GLU A 95 3.38 -20.46 19.30
CA GLU A 95 4.48 -20.77 18.38
C GLU A 95 3.98 -20.82 16.93
N HIS A 96 2.88 -21.52 16.67
CA HIS A 96 2.25 -21.52 15.34
C HIS A 96 1.81 -20.13 14.87
N GLN A 97 1.29 -19.29 15.78
CA GLN A 97 0.97 -17.90 15.44
C GLN A 97 2.22 -17.09 15.07
N ARG A 98 3.34 -17.28 15.77
CA ARG A 98 4.61 -16.61 15.46
C ARG A 98 5.13 -17.00 14.09
N ASP A 99 5.11 -18.30 13.78
CA ASP A 99 5.54 -18.81 12.48
C ASP A 99 4.70 -18.21 11.35
N PHE A 100 3.38 -18.21 11.51
CA PHE A 100 2.46 -17.60 10.54
C PHE A 100 2.74 -16.10 10.36
N ILE A 101 2.96 -15.35 11.44
CA ILE A 101 3.29 -13.92 11.37
C ILE A 101 4.61 -13.68 10.63
N GLU A 102 5.63 -14.52 10.86
CA GLU A 102 6.91 -14.38 10.18
C GLU A 102 6.82 -14.73 8.69
N GLU A 103 6.07 -15.77 8.32
CA GLU A 103 5.79 -16.09 6.91
C GLU A 103 5.10 -14.92 6.18
N GLN A 104 4.10 -14.31 6.84
CA GLN A 104 3.41 -13.14 6.31
C GLN A 104 4.38 -11.94 6.18
N ARG A 105 5.23 -11.70 7.18
CA ARG A 105 6.24 -10.63 7.15
C ARG A 105 7.18 -10.80 5.96
N GLN A 106 7.65 -12.01 5.68
CA GLN A 106 8.52 -12.28 4.53
C GLN A 106 7.80 -12.06 3.20
N THR A 107 6.54 -12.46 3.11
CA THR A 107 5.69 -12.23 1.93
C THR A 107 5.50 -10.74 1.66
N PHE A 108 5.22 -9.94 2.69
CA PHE A 108 5.10 -8.48 2.57
C PHE A 108 6.39 -7.81 2.11
N LYS A 109 7.55 -8.19 2.68
CA LYS A 109 8.86 -7.66 2.25
C LYS A 109 9.11 -7.93 0.76
N LYS A 110 8.77 -9.13 0.29
CA LYS A 110 8.92 -9.49 -1.12
C LYS A 110 7.99 -8.65 -2.00
N LEU A 111 6.73 -8.47 -1.60
CA LEU A 111 5.76 -7.66 -2.33
C LEU A 111 6.21 -6.20 -2.43
N GLU A 112 6.70 -5.61 -1.34
CA GLU A 112 7.25 -4.25 -1.31
C GLU A 112 8.46 -4.10 -2.25
N GLN A 113 9.36 -5.09 -2.27
CA GLN A 113 10.50 -5.09 -3.18
C GLN A 113 10.06 -5.19 -4.65
N ASP A 114 9.08 -6.04 -4.95
CA ASP A 114 8.54 -6.22 -6.30
C ASP A 114 7.78 -4.97 -6.77
N GLU A 115 7.05 -4.29 -5.88
CA GLU A 115 6.42 -3.00 -6.14
C GLU A 115 7.45 -1.92 -6.46
N LEU A 116 8.50 -1.78 -5.63
CA LEU A 116 9.59 -0.83 -5.88
C LEU A 116 10.26 -1.10 -7.22
N ARG A 117 10.51 -2.38 -7.55
CA ARG A 117 11.06 -2.78 -8.84
C ARG A 117 10.14 -2.38 -10.00
N ALA A 118 8.84 -2.59 -9.87
CA ALA A 118 7.85 -2.20 -10.88
C ALA A 118 7.81 -0.68 -11.06
N GLN A 119 7.80 0.08 -9.97
CA GLN A 119 7.84 1.55 -10.01
C GLN A 119 9.11 2.08 -10.69
N MET A 120 10.29 1.54 -10.34
CA MET A 120 11.56 1.92 -10.99
C MET A 120 11.54 1.63 -12.49
N LYS A 121 11.00 0.48 -12.89
CA LYS A 121 10.87 0.09 -14.30
C LYS A 121 9.94 1.02 -15.07
N LEU A 122 8.80 1.38 -14.48
CA LEU A 122 7.84 2.32 -15.08
C LEU A 122 8.43 3.72 -15.20
N SER A 123 9.14 4.20 -14.17
CA SER A 123 9.83 5.49 -14.18
C SER A 123 10.89 5.54 -15.29
N MET A 124 11.68 4.47 -15.43
CA MET A 124 12.65 4.34 -16.52
C MET A 124 11.97 4.42 -17.89
N TYR A 125 10.86 3.73 -18.11
CA TYR A 125 10.13 3.81 -19.38
C TYR A 125 9.56 5.20 -19.64
N ALA A 126 8.91 5.80 -18.65
CA ALA A 126 8.37 7.15 -18.76
C ALA A 126 9.48 8.17 -19.11
N SER A 127 10.70 8.01 -18.58
CA SER A 127 11.81 8.92 -18.89
C SER A 127 12.30 8.88 -20.35
N VAL A 128 12.02 7.78 -21.06
CA VAL A 128 12.45 7.60 -22.46
C VAL A 128 11.32 7.88 -23.43
N THR A 129 10.08 7.56 -23.06
CA THR A 129 8.94 7.64 -23.98
C THR A 129 8.02 8.82 -23.70
N ASN A 130 8.12 9.42 -22.52
CA ASN A 130 7.17 10.41 -21.99
C ASN A 130 5.71 9.93 -22.03
N ILE A 131 5.48 8.61 -21.99
CA ILE A 131 4.14 8.02 -22.00
C ILE A 131 3.65 7.80 -20.58
N ILE A 132 2.40 8.19 -20.34
CA ILE A 132 1.59 7.80 -19.18
C ILE A 132 0.50 6.83 -19.68
N PRO A 133 0.62 5.51 -19.44
CA PRO A 133 -0.38 4.55 -19.87
C PRO A 133 -1.62 4.59 -18.96
N HIS A 134 -2.80 4.36 -19.54
CA HIS A 134 -3.99 4.04 -18.75
C HIS A 134 -3.97 2.56 -18.38
N LEU A 135 -4.17 2.26 -17.10
CA LEU A 135 -4.13 0.90 -16.56
C LEU A 135 -5.52 0.35 -16.23
N ASP A 136 -6.57 1.17 -16.36
CA ASP A 136 -7.93 0.83 -15.93
C ASP A 136 -8.65 -0.13 -16.89
N ASP A 137 -8.27 -0.13 -18.17
CA ASP A 137 -8.90 -0.94 -19.23
C ASP A 137 -7.86 -1.81 -19.95
N THR A 138 -7.90 -3.11 -19.69
CA THR A 138 -6.99 -4.08 -20.31
C THR A 138 -7.41 -4.50 -21.72
N SER A 139 -8.59 -4.11 -22.19
CA SER A 139 -9.08 -4.43 -23.53
C SER A 139 -8.42 -3.59 -24.62
N LYS A 140 -7.78 -2.48 -24.25
CA LYS A 140 -7.16 -1.54 -25.16
C LYS A 140 -5.81 -1.04 -24.67
N ILE A 141 -4.97 -0.63 -25.60
CA ILE A 141 -3.69 0.03 -25.31
C ILE A 141 -3.95 1.53 -25.46
N SER A 142 -4.05 2.24 -24.34
CA SER A 142 -4.31 3.68 -24.35
C SER A 142 -3.46 4.44 -23.33
N GLY A 143 -3.33 5.74 -23.53
CA GLY A 143 -2.56 6.60 -22.66
C GLY A 143 -2.35 7.99 -23.26
N HIS A 144 -1.46 8.74 -22.63
CA HIS A 144 -1.07 10.07 -23.08
C HIS A 144 0.44 10.15 -23.25
N ILE A 145 0.89 10.88 -24.27
CA ILE A 145 2.28 11.30 -24.46
C ILE A 145 2.38 12.74 -23.96
N VAL A 146 3.30 13.00 -23.04
CA VAL A 146 3.50 14.32 -22.43
C VAL A 146 4.76 14.96 -22.98
N GLU A 147 4.60 15.99 -23.81
CA GLU A 147 5.75 16.73 -24.32
C GLU A 147 6.00 17.97 -23.45
N MET A 148 6.90 17.83 -22.47
CA MET A 148 7.16 18.85 -21.46
C MET A 148 7.61 20.19 -22.07
N ASP A 149 8.41 20.15 -23.14
CA ASP A 149 8.96 21.34 -23.80
C ASP A 149 7.87 22.15 -24.54
N LYS A 150 6.86 21.46 -25.07
CA LYS A 150 5.77 22.07 -25.84
C LYS A 150 4.49 22.28 -25.01
N LYS A 151 4.42 21.73 -23.79
CA LYS A 151 3.21 21.64 -22.96
C LYS A 151 2.02 21.00 -23.69
N GLU A 152 2.31 20.03 -24.57
CA GLU A 152 1.31 19.32 -25.33
C GLU A 152 1.07 17.93 -24.74
N ILE A 153 -0.20 17.52 -24.70
CA ILE A 153 -0.63 16.21 -24.24
C ILE A 153 -1.38 15.54 -25.39
N GLU A 154 -0.74 14.57 -26.05
CA GLU A 154 -1.35 13.80 -27.12
C GLU A 154 -1.91 12.48 -26.57
N LYS A 155 -3.20 12.21 -26.81
CA LYS A 155 -3.86 10.97 -26.38
C LYS A 155 -3.81 9.94 -27.50
N PHE A 156 -3.52 8.68 -27.15
CA PHE A 156 -3.57 7.55 -28.08
C PHE A 156 -4.45 6.42 -27.54
N GLU A 157 -5.03 5.65 -28.47
CA GLU A 157 -5.83 4.46 -28.19
C GLU A 157 -5.70 3.46 -29.35
N PHE A 158 -5.40 2.20 -29.02
CA PHE A 158 -5.27 1.10 -29.97
C PHE A 158 -6.01 -0.14 -29.45
N ASP A 159 -6.71 -0.82 -30.35
CA ASP A 159 -7.33 -2.12 -30.07
C ASP A 159 -6.33 -3.26 -30.42
N PRO A 160 -5.92 -4.08 -29.46
CA PRO A 160 -5.02 -5.22 -29.67
C PRO A 160 -5.58 -6.26 -30.64
N SER A 161 -6.90 -6.31 -30.84
CA SER A 161 -7.58 -7.24 -31.74
C SER A 161 -7.47 -6.84 -33.21
N ASN A 162 -7.29 -5.54 -33.47
CA ASN A 162 -7.30 -4.97 -34.81
C ASN A 162 -5.89 -4.77 -35.39
N ALA A 163 -4.85 -4.82 -34.55
CA ALA A 163 -3.49 -4.49 -34.92
C ALA A 163 -2.47 -5.44 -34.28
N THR A 164 -1.43 -5.81 -35.05
CA THR A 164 -0.31 -6.57 -34.50
C THR A 164 0.48 -5.72 -33.51
N ALA A 165 1.10 -6.36 -32.51
CA ALA A 165 1.96 -5.67 -31.55
C ALA A 165 3.06 -4.84 -32.25
N PHE A 166 3.63 -5.35 -33.34
CA PHE A 166 4.62 -4.61 -34.13
C PHE A 166 4.07 -3.32 -34.74
N TYR A 167 2.88 -3.39 -35.35
CA TYR A 167 2.23 -2.21 -35.95
C TYR A 167 1.93 -1.16 -34.88
N THR A 168 1.34 -1.58 -33.76
CA THR A 168 1.02 -0.69 -32.64
C THR A 168 2.27 -0.02 -32.08
N CYS A 169 3.34 -0.79 -31.79
CA CYS A 169 4.61 -0.24 -31.32
C CYS A 169 5.23 0.76 -32.30
N ASN A 170 5.22 0.46 -33.60
CA ASN A 170 5.79 1.35 -34.61
C ASN A 170 5.01 2.68 -34.71
N ASN A 171 3.69 2.66 -34.56
CA ASN A 171 2.88 3.89 -34.56
C ASN A 171 3.14 4.73 -33.31
N ILE A 172 3.16 4.11 -32.13
CA ILE A 172 3.50 4.80 -30.88
C ILE A 172 4.89 5.43 -30.98
N TRP A 173 5.87 4.70 -31.53
CA TRP A 173 7.24 5.22 -31.68
C TRP A 173 7.36 6.37 -32.69
N LYS A 174 6.46 6.45 -33.68
CA LYS A 174 6.39 7.59 -34.59
C LYS A 174 5.80 8.82 -33.89
N MET A 175 4.81 8.64 -33.01
CA MET A 175 4.22 9.73 -32.21
C MET A 175 5.26 10.34 -31.26
N ILE A 176 6.06 9.52 -30.57
CA ILE A 176 7.13 9.99 -29.66
C ILE A 176 8.21 10.83 -30.40
N LYS A 177 8.44 10.56 -31.69
CA LYS A 177 9.49 11.22 -32.49
C LYS A 177 9.01 12.48 -33.22
N SER A 178 7.73 12.83 -33.12
CA SER A 178 7.14 14.00 -33.80
C SER A 178 7.45 15.30 -33.08
#